data_AF-A0A8J2SQH7-F1
#
_entry.id   AF-A0A8J2SQH7-F1
#
_cell.length_a   1.000
_cell.length_b   1.000
_cell.length_c   1.000
_cell.angle_alpha   90.00
_cell.angle_beta   90.00
_cell.angle_gamma   90.00
#
_symmetry.space_group_name_H-M   'P 1'
#
loop_
_entity.id
_entity.type
_entity.pdbx_description
1 polymer ?
#
loop_
_entity_poly.entity_id
_entity_poly.type
_entity_poly.pdbx_seq_one_letter_code
_entity_poly.pdbx_strand_id
1 'polypeptide(L)'
;MLWLATLAATPLISEHRFGQLCRAAVACKRPVELRGRRVALTEALRVQRQDELTICGPGCIDGSGHSVVQVEGTGPGLKLIDLDLHHISAPDRAEKRSLGACIFARGRGAIRLERCRVTSEAGFGLWLVQRSRAVLKECEVVDPGRTAVAVFNVAKVDVSSSTITGGDPHGVCARGEAYVAIRDSRVVGAADRACYAYMSARLDLARTEVSANDATAAAIQVEALRPGDAARLVLDDVVVSEATRGRGVSVAGKVAVTLEGVNELRGPIDSAPAVLRELYL
;
A
#
# COMPACT_ATOMS: atom_id res chain seq x y z
N MET A 1 -3.76 30.30 -10.90
CA MET A 1 -4.14 30.44 -12.32
C MET A 1 -4.87 29.17 -12.73
N LEU A 2 -6.08 29.35 -13.26
CA LEU A 2 -7.16 28.42 -13.59
C LEU A 2 -6.83 26.92 -13.79
N TRP A 3 -7.45 26.07 -12.96
CA TRP A 3 -7.93 24.73 -13.33
C TRP A 3 -9.37 24.58 -12.85
N LEU A 4 -10.30 25.23 -13.55
CA LEU A 4 -11.73 24.89 -13.51
C LEU A 4 -12.09 24.40 -14.90
N ALA A 5 -11.57 23.23 -15.26
CA ALA A 5 -12.16 22.46 -16.33
C ALA A 5 -13.51 21.97 -15.81
N THR A 6 -14.58 22.41 -16.46
CA THR A 6 -15.94 21.89 -16.28
C THR A 6 -15.93 20.38 -16.59
N LEU A 7 -15.66 19.58 -15.57
CA LEU A 7 -15.97 18.14 -15.56
C LEU A 7 -17.48 18.03 -15.72
N ALA A 8 -17.95 17.60 -16.90
CA ALA A 8 -19.31 17.11 -17.03
C ALA A 8 -19.54 16.10 -15.89
N ALA A 9 -20.61 16.29 -15.12
CA ALA A 9 -20.86 15.48 -13.94
C ALA A 9 -20.85 13.99 -14.30
N THR A 10 -19.82 13.28 -13.87
CA THR A 10 -19.61 11.86 -14.13
C THR A 10 -20.86 11.09 -13.73
N PRO A 11 -21.50 10.30 -14.62
CA PRO A 11 -22.77 9.65 -14.31
C PRO A 11 -22.64 8.73 -13.10
N LEU A 12 -23.55 8.89 -12.14
CA LEU A 12 -23.55 8.15 -10.89
C LEU A 12 -24.32 6.82 -11.03
N ILE A 13 -23.70 5.73 -10.58
CA ILE A 13 -24.38 4.45 -10.33
C ILE A 13 -24.75 4.41 -8.85
N SER A 14 -26.02 4.18 -8.54
CA SER A 14 -26.44 4.01 -7.14
C SER A 14 -25.78 2.79 -6.50
N GLU A 15 -25.47 2.89 -5.20
CA GLU A 15 -24.88 1.81 -4.40
C GLU A 15 -25.66 0.48 -4.56
N HIS A 16 -26.99 0.53 -4.49
CA HIS A 16 -27.84 -0.64 -4.69
C HIS A 16 -27.65 -1.29 -6.07
N ARG A 17 -27.64 -0.49 -7.15
CA ARG A 17 -27.45 -0.99 -8.52
C ARG A 17 -26.04 -1.54 -8.72
N PHE A 18 -25.04 -0.88 -8.16
CA PHE A 18 -23.66 -1.35 -8.21
C PHE A 18 -23.51 -2.70 -7.50
N GLY A 19 -24.10 -2.86 -6.31
CA GLY A 19 -24.15 -4.13 -5.60
C GLY A 19 -24.82 -5.26 -6.40
N GLN A 20 -25.91 -4.95 -7.13
CA GLN A 20 -26.54 -5.91 -8.04
C GLN A 20 -25.61 -6.31 -9.19
N LEU A 21 -24.89 -5.35 -9.79
CA LEU A 21 -23.92 -5.62 -10.85
C LEU A 21 -22.77 -6.52 -10.35
N CYS A 22 -22.22 -6.24 -9.17
CA CYS A 22 -21.15 -7.05 -8.59
C CYS A 22 -21.60 -8.50 -8.33
N ARG A 23 -22.81 -8.70 -7.77
CA ARG A 23 -23.35 -10.05 -7.56
C ARG A 23 -23.57 -10.80 -8.88
N ALA A 24 -24.13 -10.12 -9.88
CA ALA A 24 -24.31 -10.70 -11.20
C ALA A 24 -22.96 -11.07 -11.84
N ALA A 25 -21.96 -10.19 -11.73
CA ALA A 25 -20.59 -10.39 -12.22
C ALA A 25 -19.93 -11.63 -11.62
N VAL A 26 -20.01 -11.82 -10.30
CA VAL A 26 -19.52 -13.04 -9.63
C VAL A 26 -20.24 -14.28 -10.16
N ALA A 27 -21.58 -14.24 -10.23
CA ALA A 27 -22.37 -15.40 -10.66
C ALA A 27 -22.08 -15.82 -12.11
N CYS A 28 -21.86 -14.86 -13.01
CA CYS A 28 -21.60 -15.13 -14.42
C CYS A 28 -20.12 -15.10 -14.81
N LYS A 29 -19.21 -14.86 -13.86
CA LYS A 29 -17.76 -14.71 -14.08
C LYS A 29 -17.43 -13.67 -15.16
N ARG A 30 -18.12 -12.54 -15.14
CA ARG A 30 -17.88 -11.41 -16.08
C ARG A 30 -17.48 -10.16 -15.30
N PRO A 31 -16.62 -9.31 -15.86
CA PRO A 31 -16.24 -8.07 -15.21
C PRO A 31 -17.40 -7.08 -15.11
N VAL A 32 -17.38 -6.25 -14.07
CA VAL A 32 -18.19 -5.04 -13.98
C VAL A 32 -17.44 -3.92 -14.70
N GLU A 33 -18.07 -3.32 -15.72
CA GLU A 33 -17.48 -2.22 -16.50
C GLU A 33 -18.06 -0.88 -16.03
N LEU A 34 -17.22 0.02 -15.49
CA LEU A 34 -17.66 1.35 -15.05
C LEU A 34 -17.75 2.35 -16.20
N ARG A 35 -16.88 2.27 -17.22
CA ARG A 35 -16.96 3.09 -18.46
C ARG A 35 -17.10 4.60 -18.20
N GLY A 36 -16.23 5.15 -17.37
CA GLY A 36 -16.21 6.55 -16.96
C GLY A 36 -17.35 6.91 -16.01
N ARG A 37 -17.90 5.97 -15.24
CA ARG A 37 -18.94 6.23 -14.24
C ARG A 37 -18.37 6.32 -12.83
N ARG A 38 -19.17 6.94 -11.96
CA ARG A 38 -18.87 7.09 -10.53
C ARG A 38 -19.78 6.18 -9.70
N VAL A 39 -19.24 5.63 -8.63
CA VAL A 39 -19.96 4.89 -7.59
C VAL A 39 -19.68 5.57 -6.26
N ALA A 40 -20.72 5.86 -5.49
CA ALA A 40 -20.59 6.32 -4.12
C ALA A 40 -21.08 5.21 -3.19
N LEU A 41 -20.26 4.82 -2.23
CA LEU A 41 -20.51 3.75 -1.29
C LEU A 41 -20.60 4.31 0.13
N THR A 42 -21.71 4.06 0.81
CA THR A 42 -21.82 4.33 2.25
C THR A 42 -21.26 3.17 3.08
N GLU A 43 -21.35 1.94 2.54
CA GLU A 43 -20.78 0.73 3.12
C GLU A 43 -19.68 0.13 2.24
N ALA A 44 -18.76 -0.60 2.86
CA ALA A 44 -17.67 -1.24 2.11
C ALA A 44 -18.20 -2.24 1.07
N LEU A 45 -17.64 -2.24 -0.13
CA LEU A 45 -17.79 -3.36 -1.07
C LEU A 45 -17.11 -4.60 -0.47
N ARG A 46 -17.92 -5.55 0.00
CA ARG A 46 -17.45 -6.79 0.61
C ARG A 46 -17.33 -7.90 -0.42
N VAL A 47 -16.13 -8.45 -0.57
CA VAL A 47 -15.85 -9.65 -1.36
C VAL A 47 -15.60 -10.81 -0.40
N GLN A 48 -16.44 -11.84 -0.47
CA GLN A 48 -16.47 -12.93 0.49
C GLN A 48 -15.68 -14.16 0.00
N ARG A 49 -15.76 -15.21 0.81
CA ARG A 49 -15.06 -16.47 0.59
C ARG A 49 -15.50 -17.08 -0.76
N GLN A 50 -14.52 -17.38 -1.62
CA GLN A 50 -14.66 -17.96 -2.96
C GLN A 50 -15.12 -17.02 -4.09
N ASP A 51 -15.42 -15.75 -3.79
CA ASP A 51 -15.78 -14.80 -4.85
C ASP A 51 -14.58 -14.52 -5.78
N GLU A 52 -14.88 -14.43 -7.07
CA GLU A 52 -14.02 -13.86 -8.10
C GLU A 52 -14.72 -12.64 -8.69
N LEU A 53 -14.30 -11.45 -8.28
CA LEU A 53 -14.86 -10.20 -8.78
C LEU A 53 -13.79 -9.42 -9.54
N THR A 54 -14.10 -9.05 -10.77
CA THR A 54 -13.29 -8.10 -11.55
C THR A 54 -14.11 -6.84 -11.80
N ILE A 55 -13.54 -5.67 -11.50
CA ILE A 55 -14.12 -4.36 -11.83
C ILE A 55 -13.11 -3.62 -12.71
N CYS A 56 -13.58 -3.18 -13.87
CA CYS A 56 -12.80 -2.51 -14.89
C CYS A 56 -13.30 -1.08 -15.08
N GLY A 57 -12.35 -0.17 -15.26
CA GLY A 57 -12.60 1.22 -15.59
C GLY A 57 -12.43 1.57 -17.07
N PRO A 58 -12.26 2.86 -17.39
CA PRO A 58 -12.05 3.95 -16.43
C PRO A 58 -13.27 4.14 -15.52
N GLY A 59 -13.08 4.61 -14.29
CA GLY A 59 -14.19 4.87 -13.36
C GLY A 59 -13.73 5.19 -11.95
N CYS A 60 -14.64 5.73 -11.15
CA CYS A 60 -14.35 6.15 -9.78
C CYS A 60 -15.25 5.44 -8.77
N ILE A 61 -14.67 5.00 -7.67
CA ILE A 61 -15.39 4.45 -6.51
C ILE A 61 -14.99 5.27 -5.28
N ASP A 62 -15.92 6.07 -4.77
CA ASP A 62 -15.77 6.75 -3.50
C ASP A 62 -16.46 5.93 -2.40
N GLY A 63 -15.85 5.83 -1.24
CA GLY A 63 -16.45 5.22 -0.07
C GLY A 63 -16.23 6.04 1.18
N SER A 64 -17.31 6.24 1.95
CA SER A 64 -17.29 6.96 3.23
C SER A 64 -17.38 6.03 4.45
N GLY A 65 -17.47 4.72 4.22
CA GLY A 65 -17.49 3.71 5.28
C GLY A 65 -16.12 3.57 5.97
N HIS A 66 -15.97 2.53 6.79
CA HIS A 66 -14.65 2.19 7.33
C HIS A 66 -13.66 1.84 6.20
N SER A 67 -14.15 1.23 5.11
CA SER A 67 -13.34 0.99 3.92
C SER A 67 -14.16 1.13 2.66
N VAL A 68 -13.51 1.46 1.54
CA VAL A 68 -14.17 1.43 0.22
C VAL A 68 -14.38 -0.01 -0.20
N VAL A 69 -13.35 -0.84 -0.01
CA VAL A 69 -13.40 -2.28 -0.32
C VAL A 69 -12.86 -3.09 0.85
N GLN A 70 -13.56 -4.18 1.18
CA GLN A 70 -13.14 -5.18 2.15
C GLN A 70 -13.13 -6.58 1.53
N VAL A 71 -11.98 -7.24 1.56
CA VAL A 71 -11.81 -8.60 1.00
C VAL A 71 -11.45 -9.59 2.10
N GLU A 72 -12.25 -10.66 2.21
CA GLU A 72 -12.07 -11.70 3.21
C GLU A 72 -12.15 -13.12 2.62
N GLY A 73 -11.56 -14.09 3.32
CA GLY A 73 -11.72 -15.51 3.01
C GLY A 73 -10.68 -16.06 2.04
N THR A 74 -10.96 -17.24 1.48
CA THR A 74 -10.11 -17.98 0.54
C THR A 74 -10.77 -17.98 -0.83
N GLY A 75 -10.24 -17.24 -1.78
CA GLY A 75 -10.77 -17.15 -3.13
C GLY A 75 -9.80 -16.44 -4.07
N PRO A 76 -10.09 -16.45 -5.39
CA PRO A 76 -9.33 -15.66 -6.37
C PRO A 76 -9.40 -14.15 -6.05
N GLY A 77 -10.45 -13.72 -5.35
CA GLY A 77 -10.50 -12.44 -4.67
C GLY A 77 -10.99 -11.33 -5.59
N LEU A 78 -10.40 -10.15 -5.43
CA LEU A 78 -10.81 -8.95 -6.13
C LEU A 78 -9.73 -8.48 -7.10
N LYS A 79 -10.10 -8.27 -8.36
CA LYS A 79 -9.29 -7.58 -9.36
C LYS A 79 -9.90 -6.23 -9.70
N LEU A 80 -9.12 -5.17 -9.54
CA LEU A 80 -9.48 -3.80 -9.90
C LEU A 80 -8.52 -3.33 -11.00
N ILE A 81 -9.07 -2.78 -12.08
CA ILE A 81 -8.29 -2.36 -13.25
C ILE A 81 -8.74 -0.97 -13.70
N ASP A 82 -7.80 -0.04 -13.85
CA ASP A 82 -8.05 1.30 -14.41
C ASP A 82 -9.07 2.12 -13.58
N LEU A 83 -8.92 2.12 -12.25
CA LEU A 83 -9.90 2.75 -11.33
C LEU A 83 -9.26 3.79 -10.42
N ASP A 84 -10.01 4.86 -10.17
CA ASP A 84 -9.76 5.80 -9.08
C ASP A 84 -10.58 5.38 -7.85
N LEU A 85 -9.91 5.05 -6.75
CA LEU A 85 -10.54 4.70 -5.48
C LEU A 85 -10.25 5.77 -4.44
N HIS A 86 -11.32 6.33 -3.85
CA HIS A 86 -11.20 7.37 -2.85
C HIS A 86 -11.91 6.97 -1.56
N HIS A 87 -11.14 6.91 -0.47
CA HIS A 87 -11.70 6.79 0.86
C HIS A 87 -11.88 8.17 1.48
N ILE A 88 -13.14 8.57 1.62
CA ILE A 88 -13.55 9.87 2.14
C ILE A 88 -13.83 9.71 3.64
N SER A 89 -13.25 10.57 4.45
CA SER A 89 -13.45 10.51 5.90
C SER A 89 -14.87 10.95 6.25
N ALA A 90 -15.62 10.09 6.94
CA ALA A 90 -16.89 10.49 7.53
C ALA A 90 -16.62 11.34 8.79
N PRO A 91 -17.35 12.46 9.00
CA PRO A 91 -17.10 13.40 10.11
C PRO A 91 -17.18 12.77 11.51
N ASP A 92 -17.92 11.66 11.65
CA ASP A 92 -18.11 10.91 12.88
C ASP A 92 -16.95 9.97 13.23
N ARG A 93 -15.94 9.82 12.35
CA ARG A 93 -14.79 8.92 12.53
C ARG A 93 -13.52 9.68 12.93
N ALA A 94 -13.61 10.55 13.94
CA ALA A 94 -12.47 11.34 14.42
C ALA A 94 -11.43 10.55 15.24
N GLU A 95 -11.78 9.37 15.75
CA GLU A 95 -10.87 8.57 16.58
C GLU A 95 -9.89 7.74 15.74
N LYS A 96 -8.59 7.75 16.10
CA LYS A 96 -7.54 6.99 15.38
C LYS A 96 -7.83 5.49 15.17
N ARG A 97 -8.65 4.88 16.04
CA ARG A 97 -9.01 3.45 15.96
C ARG A 97 -10.22 3.16 15.06
N SER A 98 -10.99 4.19 14.69
CA SER A 98 -12.10 4.07 13.74
C SER A 98 -11.68 4.42 12.30
N LEU A 99 -10.44 4.89 12.11
CA LEU A 99 -9.83 5.14 10.82
C LEU A 99 -9.55 3.80 10.12
N GLY A 100 -10.32 3.51 9.08
CA GLY A 100 -10.09 2.32 8.27
C GLY A 100 -9.17 2.61 7.09
N ALA A 101 -9.53 2.12 5.91
CA ALA A 101 -8.63 2.09 4.76
C ALA A 101 -9.39 2.17 3.45
N CYS A 102 -8.80 2.70 2.38
CA CYS A 102 -9.43 2.58 1.07
C CYS A 102 -9.61 1.12 0.68
N ILE A 103 -8.56 0.32 0.85
CA ILE A 103 -8.60 -1.12 0.57
C ILE A 103 -8.18 -1.89 1.82
N PHE A 104 -9.06 -2.74 2.32
CA PHE A 104 -8.81 -3.59 3.49
C PHE A 104 -8.88 -5.07 3.11
N ALA A 105 -7.81 -5.82 3.38
CA ALA A 105 -7.79 -7.27 3.19
C ALA A 105 -7.42 -7.99 4.49
N ARG A 106 -8.16 -9.05 4.79
CA ARG A 106 -7.93 -9.89 5.98
C ARG A 106 -8.16 -11.36 5.68
N GLY A 107 -7.89 -12.22 6.66
CA GLY A 107 -7.97 -13.67 6.50
C GLY A 107 -6.96 -14.13 5.44
N ARG A 108 -7.45 -14.75 4.37
CA ARG A 108 -6.65 -15.16 3.20
C ARG A 108 -7.06 -14.37 1.94
N GLY A 109 -7.68 -13.20 2.12
CA GLY A 109 -8.20 -12.38 1.03
C GLY A 109 -7.10 -11.99 0.05
N ALA A 110 -7.42 -11.99 -1.23
CA ALA A 110 -6.50 -11.67 -2.32
C ALA A 110 -7.00 -10.46 -3.11
N ILE A 111 -6.11 -9.51 -3.37
CA ILE A 111 -6.41 -8.29 -4.12
C ILE A 111 -5.38 -8.13 -5.24
N ARG A 112 -5.84 -7.75 -6.43
CA ARG A 112 -4.97 -7.33 -7.53
C ARG A 112 -5.43 -5.98 -8.05
N LEU A 113 -4.52 -5.01 -8.02
CA LEU A 113 -4.72 -3.68 -8.59
C LEU A 113 -3.83 -3.54 -9.83
N GLU A 114 -4.39 -2.97 -10.88
CA GLU A 114 -3.66 -2.71 -12.13
C GLU A 114 -4.08 -1.36 -12.69
N ARG A 115 -3.15 -0.40 -12.83
CA ARG A 115 -3.47 0.97 -13.29
C ARG A 115 -4.53 1.66 -12.42
N CYS A 116 -4.49 1.40 -11.12
CA CYS A 116 -5.42 2.04 -10.17
C CYS A 116 -4.73 3.17 -9.41
N ARG A 117 -5.49 4.21 -9.10
CA ARG A 117 -5.12 5.26 -8.15
C ARG A 117 -5.91 5.11 -6.87
N VAL A 118 -5.23 5.17 -5.73
CA VAL A 118 -5.80 4.95 -4.40
C VAL A 118 -5.50 6.16 -3.50
N THR A 119 -6.54 6.79 -2.96
CA THR A 119 -6.41 7.88 -1.97
C THR A 119 -7.22 7.57 -0.72
N SER A 120 -6.85 8.17 0.41
CA SER A 120 -7.53 7.95 1.68
C SER A 120 -7.36 9.14 2.61
N GLU A 121 -8.39 9.96 2.79
CA GLU A 121 -8.26 11.24 3.49
C GLU A 121 -7.73 11.10 4.93
N ALA A 122 -8.26 10.14 5.68
CA ALA A 122 -7.90 9.94 7.08
C ALA A 122 -7.37 8.54 7.39
N GLY A 123 -7.50 7.58 6.47
CA GLY A 123 -7.21 6.17 6.70
C GLY A 123 -5.91 5.70 6.05
N PHE A 124 -5.74 4.38 6.01
CA PHE A 124 -4.69 3.74 5.20
C PHE A 124 -5.06 3.78 3.72
N GLY A 125 -4.07 3.77 2.82
CA GLY A 125 -4.33 3.46 1.41
C GLY A 125 -4.74 1.99 1.27
N LEU A 126 -3.81 1.11 1.63
CA LEU A 126 -4.01 -0.34 1.72
C LEU A 126 -3.70 -0.82 3.14
N TRP A 127 -4.58 -1.66 3.68
CA TRP A 127 -4.38 -2.34 4.95
C TRP A 127 -4.55 -3.85 4.80
N LEU A 128 -3.45 -4.58 4.90
CA LEU A 128 -3.37 -6.02 4.75
C LEU A 128 -3.02 -6.65 6.11
N VAL A 129 -3.85 -7.57 6.59
CA VAL A 129 -3.63 -8.26 7.86
C VAL A 129 -3.77 -9.77 7.73
N GLN A 130 -3.33 -10.50 8.76
CA GLN A 130 -3.41 -11.96 8.83
C GLN A 130 -2.64 -12.63 7.68
N ARG A 131 -3.28 -13.42 6.80
CA ARG A 131 -2.67 -14.13 5.66
C ARG A 131 -3.11 -13.54 4.31
N SER A 132 -3.58 -12.29 4.31
CA SER A 132 -4.03 -11.60 3.10
C SER A 132 -2.88 -11.33 2.14
N ARG A 133 -3.22 -11.11 0.86
CA ARG A 133 -2.25 -10.87 -0.21
C ARG A 133 -2.73 -9.75 -1.12
N ALA A 134 -1.81 -8.91 -1.57
CA ALA A 134 -2.09 -7.93 -2.62
C ALA A 134 -0.99 -7.92 -3.68
N VAL A 135 -1.38 -7.63 -4.92
CA VAL A 135 -0.48 -7.33 -6.03
C VAL A 135 -0.86 -5.98 -6.62
N LEU A 136 0.09 -5.06 -6.71
CA LEU A 136 -0.08 -3.73 -7.30
C LEU A 136 0.83 -3.65 -8.53
N LYS A 137 0.25 -3.30 -9.68
CA LYS A 137 0.98 -3.09 -10.92
C LYS A 137 0.56 -1.78 -11.56
N GLU A 138 1.52 -0.93 -11.91
CA GLU A 138 1.22 0.36 -12.56
C GLU A 138 0.27 1.23 -11.72
N CYS A 139 0.37 1.15 -10.39
CA CYS A 139 -0.57 1.81 -9.47
C CYS A 139 0.00 3.09 -8.86
N GLU A 140 -0.90 3.95 -8.38
CA GLU A 140 -0.60 5.09 -7.55
C GLU A 140 -1.31 4.96 -6.19
N VAL A 141 -0.57 5.11 -5.09
CA VAL A 141 -1.15 5.27 -3.74
C VAL A 141 -0.72 6.63 -3.23
N VAL A 142 -1.65 7.54 -3.00
CA VAL A 142 -1.36 8.97 -2.84
C VAL A 142 -1.94 9.52 -1.55
N ASP A 143 -1.07 10.15 -0.77
CA ASP A 143 -1.33 10.96 0.42
C ASP A 143 -2.42 10.42 1.35
N PRO A 144 -2.31 9.16 1.81
CA PRO A 144 -3.22 8.67 2.81
C PRO A 144 -2.97 9.36 4.16
N GLY A 145 -4.04 9.65 4.90
CA GLY A 145 -3.94 10.22 6.25
C GLY A 145 -3.25 9.31 7.27
N ARG A 146 -3.01 8.03 6.93
CA ARG A 146 -2.21 7.06 7.69
C ARG A 146 -1.09 6.48 6.83
N THR A 147 -0.66 5.25 7.11
CA THR A 147 0.32 4.56 6.26
C THR A 147 -0.26 4.23 4.89
N ALA A 148 0.52 4.43 3.82
CA ALA A 148 0.03 4.17 2.47
C ALA A 148 -0.19 2.69 2.18
N VAL A 149 0.76 1.84 2.56
CA VAL A 149 0.63 0.38 2.49
C VAL A 149 1.04 -0.25 3.83
N ALA A 150 0.07 -0.67 4.61
CA ALA A 150 0.29 -1.36 5.89
C ALA A 150 0.09 -2.87 5.75
N VAL A 151 1.12 -3.66 6.08
CA VAL A 151 1.15 -5.12 5.92
C VAL A 151 1.54 -5.79 7.23
N PHE A 152 0.58 -6.46 7.87
CA PHE A 152 0.75 -7.00 9.22
C PHE A 152 0.54 -8.52 9.29
N ASN A 153 1.07 -9.11 10.37
CA ASN A 153 1.04 -10.55 10.64
C ASN A 153 1.86 -11.32 9.61
N VAL A 154 1.24 -12.17 8.78
CA VAL A 154 1.90 -12.99 7.75
C VAL A 154 1.41 -12.57 6.34
N ALA A 155 0.86 -11.35 6.23
CA ALA A 155 0.32 -10.81 5.00
C ALA A 155 1.45 -10.48 4.01
N LYS A 156 1.10 -10.43 2.72
CA LYS A 156 2.07 -10.24 1.64
C LYS A 156 1.62 -9.17 0.66
N VAL A 157 2.56 -8.35 0.19
CA VAL A 157 2.31 -7.46 -0.94
C VAL A 157 3.47 -7.51 -1.93
N ASP A 158 3.13 -7.56 -3.21
CA ASP A 158 4.05 -7.36 -4.32
C ASP A 158 3.64 -6.07 -5.06
N VAL A 159 4.55 -5.11 -5.15
CA VAL A 159 4.36 -3.82 -5.84
C VAL A 159 5.32 -3.74 -7.00
N SER A 160 4.84 -3.36 -8.18
CA SER A 160 5.64 -3.25 -9.39
C SER A 160 5.25 -2.05 -10.25
N SER A 161 6.22 -1.35 -10.83
CA SER A 161 5.97 -0.22 -11.74
C SER A 161 5.03 0.83 -11.15
N SER A 162 5.09 1.08 -9.83
CA SER A 162 4.09 1.86 -9.10
C SER A 162 4.72 3.01 -8.33
N THR A 163 3.90 3.99 -7.95
CA THR A 163 4.31 5.11 -7.10
C THR A 163 3.49 5.12 -5.82
N ILE A 164 4.17 5.18 -4.68
CA ILE A 164 3.59 5.37 -3.35
C ILE A 164 4.09 6.73 -2.85
N THR A 165 3.17 7.68 -2.68
CA THR A 165 3.48 9.06 -2.27
C THR A 165 2.83 9.35 -0.92
N GLY A 166 3.62 9.93 -0.01
CA GLY A 166 3.13 10.43 1.27
C GLY A 166 2.92 9.32 2.31
N GLY A 167 1.97 9.57 3.20
CA GLY A 167 1.62 8.71 4.33
C GLY A 167 2.18 9.20 5.66
N ASP A 168 1.36 9.07 6.70
CA ASP A 168 1.67 9.51 8.07
C ASP A 168 1.41 8.38 9.11
N PRO A 169 2.45 7.76 9.69
CA PRO A 169 3.86 8.16 9.60
C PRO A 169 4.61 7.57 8.38
N HIS A 170 4.11 6.50 7.76
CA HIS A 170 4.93 5.71 6.82
C HIS A 170 4.36 5.63 5.40
N GLY A 171 5.22 5.54 4.40
CA GLY A 171 4.81 5.13 3.06
C GLY A 171 4.39 3.65 3.07
N VAL A 172 5.32 2.78 3.45
CA VAL A 172 5.11 1.33 3.56
C VAL A 172 5.52 0.84 4.94
N CYS A 173 4.67 0.05 5.59
CA CYS A 173 4.96 -0.54 6.90
C CYS A 173 4.71 -2.05 6.91
N ALA A 174 5.73 -2.83 7.26
CA ALA A 174 5.66 -4.27 7.46
C ALA A 174 5.83 -4.60 8.95
N ARG A 175 4.90 -5.37 9.54
CA ARG A 175 5.01 -5.85 10.93
C ARG A 175 4.73 -7.35 11.05
N GLY A 176 5.53 -8.04 11.86
CA GLY A 176 5.29 -9.44 12.22
C GLY A 176 6.15 -10.34 11.36
N GLU A 177 5.56 -11.29 10.65
CA GLU A 177 6.18 -12.11 9.61
C GLU A 177 5.73 -11.64 8.20
N ALA A 178 5.42 -10.35 8.08
CA ALA A 178 4.90 -9.75 6.86
C ALA A 178 5.98 -9.75 5.77
N TYR A 179 5.56 -9.86 4.52
CA TYR A 179 6.44 -9.81 3.36
C TYR A 179 6.03 -8.68 2.42
N VAL A 180 6.96 -7.79 2.14
CA VAL A 180 6.79 -6.67 1.22
C VAL A 180 7.86 -6.78 0.14
N ALA A 181 7.46 -6.85 -1.12
CA ALA A 181 8.35 -6.71 -2.26
C ALA A 181 7.93 -5.51 -3.11
N ILE A 182 8.89 -4.64 -3.42
CA ILE A 182 8.67 -3.44 -4.24
C ILE A 182 9.73 -3.45 -5.35
N ARG A 183 9.28 -3.36 -6.60
CA ARG A 183 10.16 -3.43 -7.78
C ARG A 183 9.84 -2.33 -8.77
N ASP A 184 10.85 -1.74 -9.40
CA ASP A 184 10.65 -0.77 -10.49
C ASP A 184 9.71 0.38 -10.07
N SER A 185 9.84 0.87 -8.85
CA SER A 185 8.81 1.69 -8.19
C SER A 185 9.42 2.85 -7.39
N ARG A 186 8.55 3.70 -6.84
CA ARG A 186 8.94 4.84 -6.00
C ARG A 186 8.14 4.83 -4.70
N VAL A 187 8.82 5.05 -3.56
CA VAL A 187 8.19 5.26 -2.25
C VAL A 187 8.73 6.57 -1.67
N VAL A 188 7.97 7.65 -1.82
CA VAL A 188 8.50 9.01 -1.63
C VAL A 188 7.61 9.88 -0.76
N GLY A 189 8.20 10.84 -0.06
CA GLY A 189 7.49 11.89 0.65
C GLY A 189 6.73 11.44 1.90
N ALA A 190 6.99 10.25 2.42
CA ALA A 190 6.43 9.81 3.70
C ALA A 190 6.85 10.76 4.84
N ALA A 191 5.96 10.97 5.81
CA ALA A 191 6.18 11.91 6.91
C ALA A 191 7.40 11.53 7.77
N ASP A 192 7.52 10.24 8.10
CA ASP A 192 8.56 9.69 9.00
C ASP A 192 9.50 8.74 8.24
N ARG A 193 9.00 7.56 7.84
CA ARG A 193 9.78 6.54 7.10
C ARG A 193 9.11 6.21 5.79
N ALA A 194 9.88 6.16 4.72
CA ALA A 194 9.35 5.68 3.45
C ALA A 194 9.03 4.18 3.55
N CYS A 195 9.97 3.39 4.04
CA CYS A 195 9.80 1.96 4.26
C CYS A 195 10.20 1.58 5.69
N TYR A 196 9.28 1.01 6.45
CA TYR A 196 9.54 0.53 7.81
C TYR A 196 9.17 -0.94 7.96
N ALA A 197 10.11 -1.78 8.36
CA ALA A 197 9.87 -3.19 8.66
C ALA A 197 10.32 -3.53 10.08
N TYR A 198 9.50 -4.26 10.85
CA TYR A 198 9.91 -4.68 12.19
C TYR A 198 9.35 -6.04 12.63
N MET A 199 9.98 -6.60 13.67
CA MET A 199 9.84 -7.98 14.15
C MET A 199 10.54 -8.98 13.21
N SER A 200 9.84 -9.97 12.67
CA SER A 200 10.36 -10.95 11.70
C SER A 200 9.97 -10.60 10.26
N ALA A 201 9.75 -9.32 9.98
CA ALA A 201 9.26 -8.85 8.69
C ALA A 201 10.37 -8.91 7.64
N ARG A 202 9.97 -9.10 6.38
CA ARG A 202 10.88 -9.09 5.23
C ARG A 202 10.49 -7.97 4.27
N LEU A 203 11.50 -7.18 3.92
CA LEU A 203 11.41 -6.08 2.97
C LEU A 203 12.41 -6.31 1.83
N ASP A 204 11.89 -6.49 0.62
CA ASP A 204 12.69 -6.66 -0.60
C ASP A 204 12.42 -5.45 -1.52
N LEU A 205 13.44 -4.65 -1.79
CA LEU A 205 13.36 -3.49 -2.68
C LEU A 205 14.29 -3.74 -3.87
N ALA A 206 13.77 -3.61 -5.09
CA ALA A 206 14.56 -3.72 -6.32
C ALA A 206 14.29 -2.56 -7.28
N ARG A 207 15.31 -1.92 -7.86
CA ARG A 207 15.16 -0.80 -8.81
C ARG A 207 14.13 0.23 -8.32
N THR A 208 14.32 0.67 -7.08
CA THR A 208 13.31 1.46 -6.35
C THR A 208 13.93 2.75 -5.81
N GLU A 209 13.26 3.88 -6.04
CA GLU A 209 13.62 5.16 -5.41
C GLU A 209 12.86 5.33 -4.09
N VAL A 210 13.55 5.77 -3.05
CA VAL A 210 13.00 5.94 -1.70
C VAL A 210 13.33 7.32 -1.13
N SER A 211 12.35 8.00 -0.52
CA SER A 211 12.58 9.26 0.21
C SER A 211 11.61 9.50 1.36
N ALA A 212 12.09 10.13 2.44
CA ALA A 212 11.29 10.47 3.60
C ALA A 212 11.60 11.87 4.15
N ASN A 213 10.62 12.47 4.82
CA ASN A 213 10.64 13.87 5.22
C ASN A 213 11.08 14.14 6.67
N ASP A 214 11.20 13.12 7.52
CA ASP A 214 11.68 13.29 8.90
C ASP A 214 13.21 13.32 8.94
N ALA A 215 13.76 14.39 9.51
CA ALA A 215 15.20 14.59 9.67
C ALA A 215 15.83 13.67 10.73
N THR A 216 15.01 13.06 11.60
CA THR A 216 15.45 12.22 12.71
C THR A 216 15.34 10.72 12.42
N ALA A 217 14.51 10.34 11.43
CA ALA A 217 14.31 8.95 11.02
C ALA A 217 15.22 8.55 9.85
N ALA A 218 15.21 7.26 9.51
CA ALA A 218 15.79 6.79 8.26
C ALA A 218 14.71 6.62 7.19
N ALA A 219 15.03 6.86 5.91
CA ALA A 219 14.09 6.59 4.82
C ALA A 219 13.69 5.10 4.77
N ILE A 220 14.67 4.20 4.95
CA ILE A 220 14.48 2.76 5.09
C ILE A 220 14.89 2.36 6.50
N GLN A 221 13.99 1.81 7.30
CA GLN A 221 14.32 1.30 8.63
C GLN A 221 13.84 -0.14 8.83
N VAL A 222 14.72 -0.99 9.36
CA VAL A 222 14.42 -2.40 9.63
C VAL A 222 14.86 -2.78 11.04
N GLU A 223 13.94 -3.33 11.84
CA GLU A 223 14.20 -3.63 13.25
C GLU A 223 13.74 -5.02 13.69
N ALA A 224 14.62 -5.76 14.37
CA ALA A 224 14.31 -7.05 14.98
C ALA A 224 14.87 -7.11 16.41
N LEU A 225 14.20 -6.41 17.32
CA LEU A 225 14.72 -6.08 18.65
C LEU A 225 14.37 -7.11 19.74
N ARG A 226 13.34 -7.95 19.54
CA ARG A 226 12.91 -8.89 20.58
C ARG A 226 13.62 -10.24 20.44
N PRO A 227 13.81 -10.99 21.54
CA PRO A 227 14.25 -12.37 21.46
C PRO A 227 13.33 -13.20 20.56
N GLY A 228 13.90 -13.84 19.53
CA GLY A 228 13.17 -14.65 18.55
C GLY A 228 12.78 -13.91 17.26
N ASP A 229 12.81 -12.58 17.24
CA ASP A 229 12.61 -11.82 16.00
C ASP A 229 13.79 -12.05 15.04
N ALA A 230 13.51 -12.12 13.75
CA ALA A 230 14.52 -12.19 12.70
C ALA A 230 14.01 -11.52 11.42
N ALA A 231 14.36 -10.25 11.21
CA ALA A 231 13.95 -9.51 10.02
C ALA A 231 14.91 -9.75 8.85
N ARG A 232 14.45 -9.44 7.64
CA ARG A 232 15.28 -9.45 6.43
C ARG A 232 15.09 -8.18 5.61
N LEU A 233 16.20 -7.64 5.14
CA LEU A 233 16.26 -6.55 4.18
C LEU A 233 17.03 -7.01 2.94
N VAL A 234 16.44 -6.82 1.76
CA VAL A 234 17.15 -6.95 0.48
C VAL A 234 17.04 -5.63 -0.27
N LEU A 235 18.18 -5.10 -0.72
CA LEU A 235 18.27 -3.93 -1.57
C LEU A 235 18.98 -4.32 -2.86
N ASP A 236 18.32 -4.16 -4.00
CA ASP A 236 18.83 -4.45 -5.35
C ASP A 236 18.65 -3.19 -6.22
N ASP A 237 19.72 -2.53 -6.65
CA ASP A 237 19.62 -1.27 -7.43
C ASP A 237 18.70 -0.19 -6.78
N VAL A 238 18.84 0.03 -5.47
CA VAL A 238 17.99 0.97 -4.71
C VAL A 238 18.64 2.36 -4.61
N VAL A 239 17.84 3.40 -4.85
CA VAL A 239 18.26 4.80 -4.70
C VAL A 239 17.55 5.42 -3.52
N VAL A 240 18.30 5.89 -2.52
CA VAL A 240 17.78 6.80 -1.50
C VAL A 240 18.00 8.23 -1.98
N SER A 241 16.89 8.88 -2.32
CA SER A 241 16.86 10.19 -2.98
C SER A 241 17.48 11.30 -2.12
N GLU A 242 18.03 12.32 -2.77
CA GLU A 242 18.51 13.56 -2.13
C GLU A 242 17.42 14.33 -1.39
N ALA A 243 16.15 14.07 -1.72
CA ALA A 243 15.00 14.61 -1.00
C ALA A 243 14.87 14.07 0.42
N THR A 244 15.59 12.99 0.77
CA THR A 244 15.60 12.41 2.12
C THR A 244 16.20 13.40 3.11
N ARG A 245 15.44 13.78 4.13
CA ARG A 245 15.92 14.74 5.15
C ARG A 245 16.73 14.09 6.27
N GLY A 246 16.45 12.82 6.55
CA GLY A 246 17.08 12.06 7.62
C GLY A 246 18.20 11.15 7.13
N ARG A 247 18.36 10.02 7.83
CA ARG A 247 19.29 8.96 7.43
C ARG A 247 18.77 8.21 6.20
N GLY A 248 19.67 7.55 5.48
CA GLY A 248 19.24 6.72 4.36
C GLY A 248 18.64 5.41 4.82
N VAL A 249 19.47 4.60 5.49
CA VAL A 249 19.11 3.27 5.95
C VAL A 249 19.47 3.11 7.42
N SER A 250 18.59 2.52 8.22
CA SER A 250 18.86 2.14 9.61
C SER A 250 18.44 0.70 9.87
N VAL A 251 19.32 -0.08 10.48
CA VAL A 251 19.11 -1.49 10.77
C VAL A 251 19.46 -1.77 12.22
N ALA A 252 18.51 -2.32 12.99
CA ALA A 252 18.72 -2.59 14.41
C ALA A 252 18.24 -3.99 14.83
N GLY A 253 19.03 -4.67 15.67
CA GLY A 253 18.73 -6.02 16.16
C GLY A 253 19.09 -7.13 15.15
N LYS A 254 18.38 -8.26 15.21
CA LYS A 254 18.67 -9.44 14.38
C LYS A 254 18.08 -9.30 12.96
N VAL A 255 18.75 -8.53 12.13
CA VAL A 255 18.34 -8.29 10.74
C VAL A 255 19.38 -8.88 9.79
N ALA A 256 18.94 -9.75 8.88
CA ALA A 256 19.75 -10.20 7.77
C ALA A 256 19.64 -9.19 6.63
N VAL A 257 20.77 -8.63 6.20
CA VAL A 257 20.83 -7.66 5.09
C VAL A 257 21.47 -8.34 3.88
N THR A 258 20.96 -8.06 2.70
CA THR A 258 21.54 -8.46 1.42
C THR A 258 21.53 -7.25 0.49
N LEU A 259 22.68 -6.96 -0.11
CA LEU A 259 22.85 -5.89 -1.08
C LEU A 259 23.23 -6.52 -2.42
N GLU A 260 22.48 -6.17 -3.45
CA GLU A 260 22.65 -6.61 -4.83
C GLU A 260 22.67 -5.37 -5.74
N GLY A 261 23.30 -5.48 -6.90
CA GLY A 261 23.36 -4.37 -7.85
C GLY A 261 24.09 -3.12 -7.32
N VAL A 262 23.74 -1.95 -7.85
CA VAL A 262 24.32 -0.65 -7.49
C VAL A 262 23.34 0.15 -6.64
N ASN A 263 23.60 0.23 -5.34
CA ASN A 263 22.74 0.95 -4.40
C ASN A 263 23.32 2.34 -4.08
N GLU A 264 22.50 3.38 -4.22
CA GLU A 264 22.84 4.77 -3.87
C GLU A 264 22.19 5.14 -2.52
N LEU A 265 22.79 4.68 -1.42
CA LEU A 265 22.24 4.82 -0.07
C LEU A 265 22.79 6.06 0.63
N ARG A 266 22.22 7.24 0.35
CA ARG A 266 22.71 8.50 0.94
C ARG A 266 22.33 8.66 2.41
N GLY A 267 23.23 9.28 3.18
CA GLY A 267 23.08 9.54 4.62
C GLY A 267 23.75 8.47 5.50
N PRO A 268 23.88 8.71 6.82
CA PRO A 268 24.48 7.74 7.73
C PRO A 268 23.72 6.41 7.69
N ILE A 269 24.47 5.31 7.56
CA ILE A 269 23.90 3.97 7.69
C ILE A 269 24.26 3.43 9.07
N ASP A 270 23.26 3.40 9.95
CA ASP A 270 23.42 2.80 11.26
C ASP A 270 23.12 1.31 11.17
N SER A 271 24.17 0.50 11.36
CA SER A 271 24.04 -0.94 11.41
C SER A 271 25.03 -1.53 12.42
N ALA A 272 24.77 -2.76 12.88
CA ALA A 272 25.77 -3.50 13.64
C ALA A 272 27.06 -3.67 12.79
N PRO A 273 28.27 -3.70 13.39
CA PRO A 273 29.55 -3.65 12.65
C PRO A 273 29.72 -4.67 11.51
N ALA A 274 28.99 -5.78 11.54
CA ALA A 274 29.01 -6.81 10.50
C ALA A 274 28.35 -6.38 9.18
N VAL A 275 27.36 -5.49 9.22
CA VAL A 275 26.59 -5.03 8.05
C VAL A 275 27.32 -3.88 7.33
N LEU A 276 28.13 -3.10 8.05
CA LEU A 276 28.95 -2.02 7.47
C LEU A 276 29.99 -2.50 6.45
N ARG A 277 30.43 -3.76 6.51
CA ARG A 277 31.43 -4.28 5.56
C ARG A 277 30.91 -4.50 4.14
N GLU A 278 29.60 -4.69 3.97
CA GLU A 278 28.97 -4.86 2.65
C GLU A 278 28.50 -3.52 2.04
N LEU A 279 28.37 -2.47 2.85
CA LEU A 279 27.79 -1.17 2.43
C LEU A 279 28.82 -0.14 1.93
N TYR A 280 30.12 -0.39 2.11
CA TYR A 280 31.22 0.55 1.77
C TYR A 280 32.22 -0.02 0.74
N LEU A 281 31.88 -1.12 0.07
CA LEU A 281 32.62 -1.69 -1.07
C LEU A 281 31.77 -1.57 -2.33
#